data_AF-A0A9D8F169-F1
#
_entry.id   AF-A0A9D8F169-F1
#
_cell.length_a   1.000
_cell.length_b   1.000
_cell.length_c   1.000
_cell.angle_alpha   90.00
_cell.angle_beta   90.00
_cell.angle_gamma   90.00
#
_symmetry.space_group_name_H-M   'P 1'
#
loop_
_entity.id
_entity.type
_entity.pdbx_description
1 polymer ?
#
loop_
_entity_poly.entity_id
_entity_poly.type
_entity_poly.pdbx_seq_one_letter_code
_entity_poly.pdbx_strand_id
1 'polypeptide(L)'
;WVTLSTKWRAMTKARFIEWVRRGLAPRLRRRDIVLLDNLAAHKAPEVRALIEQRGATVRYLPPYSHDFNPIEPVWALVKRRIRAHAPRSAAALRRVARAARHVVTPNHCCQFFAHMGYGNSSGKWG
;
A
#
# COMPACT_ATOMS: atom_id res chain seq x y z
N TRP A 1 4.62 -7.61 6.38
CA TRP A 1 3.71 -8.31 5.45
C TRP A 1 3.09 -7.27 4.52
N VAL A 2 2.72 -7.64 3.29
CA VAL A 2 2.13 -6.69 2.33
C VAL A 2 0.75 -7.15 1.93
N THR A 3 -0.22 -6.23 1.98
CA THR A 3 -1.56 -6.44 1.45
C THR A 3 -1.75 -5.55 0.22
N LEU A 4 -1.80 -6.15 -0.97
CA LEU A 4 -2.20 -5.45 -2.19
C LEU A 4 -3.64 -5.80 -2.54
N SER A 5 -4.50 -4.78 -2.59
CA SER A 5 -5.90 -4.95 -2.98
C SER A 5 -6.21 -4.10 -4.21
N THR A 6 -6.87 -4.70 -5.20
CA THR A 6 -7.33 -4.01 -6.40
C THR A 6 -8.82 -3.73 -6.24
N LYS A 7 -9.22 -2.46 -6.39
CA LYS A 7 -10.64 -2.06 -6.41
C LYS A 7 -10.99 -1.59 -7.83
N TRP A 8 -12.11 -2.05 -8.35
CA TRP A 8 -12.60 -1.73 -9.71
C TRP A 8 -13.61 -0.58 -9.71
N ARG A 9 -13.59 0.25 -8.67
CA ARG A 9 -14.44 1.42 -8.48
C ARG A 9 -13.61 2.50 -7.79
N ALA A 10 -14.02 3.76 -7.93
CA ALA A 10 -13.39 4.88 -7.24
C ALA A 10 -13.29 4.62 -5.72
N MET A 11 -12.13 4.93 -5.15
CA MET A 11 -11.92 4.87 -3.71
C MET A 11 -12.48 6.14 -3.08
N THR A 12 -13.53 6.00 -2.27
CA THR A 12 -14.09 7.08 -1.46
C THR A 12 -13.60 6.95 -0.02
N LYS A 13 -13.72 8.01 0.78
CA LYS A 13 -13.44 8.00 2.22
C LYS A 13 -14.12 6.83 2.94
N ALA A 14 -15.43 6.65 2.75
CA ALA A 14 -16.19 5.56 3.36
C ALA A 14 -15.68 4.17 2.95
N ARG A 15 -15.34 3.98 1.67
CA ARG A 15 -14.79 2.71 1.17
C ARG A 15 -13.41 2.41 1.73
N PHE A 16 -12.59 3.46 1.89
CA PHE A 16 -11.27 3.32 2.47
C PHE A 16 -11.35 2.94 3.96
N ILE A 17 -12.19 3.62 4.74
CA ILE A 17 -12.44 3.28 6.15
C ILE A 17 -12.88 1.82 6.29
N GLU A 18 -13.81 1.38 5.46
CA GLU A 18 -14.30 0.00 5.52
C GLU A 18 -13.21 -1.02 5.12
N TRP A 19 -12.36 -0.68 4.15
CA TRP A 19 -11.21 -1.50 3.81
C TRP A 19 -10.18 -1.54 4.94
N VAL A 20 -9.92 -0.43 5.65
CA VAL A 20 -9.04 -0.42 6.82
C VAL A 20 -9.64 -1.33 7.91
N ARG A 21 -10.93 -1.18 8.21
CA ARG A 21 -11.63 -1.96 9.23
C ARG A 21 -11.58 -3.47 8.98
N ARG A 22 -11.92 -3.92 7.77
CA ARG A 22 -12.04 -5.35 7.44
C ARG A 22 -10.77 -5.97 6.86
N GLY A 23 -9.95 -5.16 6.21
CA GLY A 23 -8.77 -5.59 5.48
C GLY A 23 -7.51 -5.38 6.29
N LEU A 24 -7.17 -4.13 6.56
CA LEU A 24 -5.87 -3.80 7.15
C LEU A 24 -5.80 -4.12 8.64
N ALA A 25 -6.73 -3.59 9.43
CA ALA A 25 -6.69 -3.63 10.89
C ALA A 25 -6.57 -5.05 11.49
N PRO A 26 -7.29 -6.09 10.99
CA PRO A 26 -7.16 -7.44 11.52
C PRO A 26 -5.79 -8.09 11.31
N ARG A 27 -4.95 -7.51 10.43
CA ARG A 27 -3.61 -8.03 10.10
C ARG A 27 -2.49 -7.28 10.83
N LEU A 28 -2.79 -6.12 11.41
CA LEU A 28 -1.82 -5.29 12.14
C LEU A 28 -1.40 -5.96 13.45
N ARG A 29 -0.13 -5.79 13.76
CA ARG A 29 0.48 -6.18 15.03
C ARG A 29 0.89 -4.93 15.80
N ARG A 30 1.00 -5.08 17.12
CA ARG A 30 1.51 -4.02 17.99
C ARG A 30 2.89 -3.59 17.50
N ARG A 31 3.13 -2.28 17.44
CA ARG A 31 4.34 -1.61 16.90
C ARG A 31 4.49 -1.63 15.38
N ASP A 32 3.52 -2.15 14.61
CA ASP A 32 3.51 -1.93 13.16
C ASP A 32 3.42 -0.41 12.86
N ILE A 33 4.10 0.02 11.79
CA ILE A 33 4.00 1.39 11.26
C ILE A 33 3.23 1.32 9.94
N VAL A 34 2.12 2.04 9.86
CA VAL A 34 1.33 2.21 8.64
C VAL A 34 1.72 3.55 8.00
N LEU A 35 2.37 3.48 6.85
CA LEU A 35 2.68 4.63 6.02
C LEU A 35 1.54 4.89 5.03
N LEU A 36 1.00 6.11 5.03
CA LEU A 36 -0.05 6.55 4.12
C LEU A 36 0.40 7.79 3.33
N ASP A 37 -0.05 7.93 2.09
CA ASP A 37 0.11 9.19 1.35
C ASP A 37 -0.88 10.27 1.85
N ASN A 38 -0.84 11.45 1.23
CA ASN A 38 -1.63 12.61 1.66
C ASN A 38 -3.08 12.65 1.14
N LEU A 39 -3.60 11.58 0.53
CA LEU A 39 -4.98 11.55 0.06
C LEU A 39 -5.97 11.87 1.20
N ALA A 40 -6.95 12.74 0.94
CA ALA A 40 -7.91 13.18 1.96
C ALA A 40 -8.67 12.03 2.65
N ALA A 41 -8.92 10.92 1.93
CA ALA A 41 -9.53 9.71 2.49
C ALA A 41 -8.66 9.03 3.56
N HIS A 42 -7.33 9.12 3.46
CA HIS A 42 -6.39 8.53 4.41
C HIS A 42 -6.33 9.30 5.73
N LYS A 43 -6.66 10.61 5.69
CA LYS A 43 -6.64 11.51 6.84
C LYS A 43 -7.93 11.48 7.67
N ALA A 44 -8.87 10.60 7.35
CA ALA A 44 -10.10 10.45 8.13
C ALA A 44 -9.76 9.99 9.57
N PRO A 45 -10.31 10.62 10.62
CA PRO A 45 -10.03 10.26 12.02
C PRO A 45 -10.24 8.77 12.33
N GLU A 46 -11.25 8.16 11.71
CA GLU A 46 -11.60 6.75 11.89
C GLU A 46 -10.50 5.82 11.38
N VAL A 47 -9.77 6.20 10.33
CA VAL A 47 -8.63 5.42 9.83
C VAL A 47 -7.57 5.31 10.90
N ARG A 48 -7.19 6.44 11.52
CA ARG A 48 -6.20 6.48 12.59
C ARG A 48 -6.65 5.64 13.77
N ALA A 49 -7.88 5.85 14.24
CA ALA A 49 -8.43 5.12 15.38
C ALA A 49 -8.41 3.60 15.16
N LEU A 50 -8.83 3.12 13.99
CA LEU A 50 -8.83 1.68 13.66
C LEU A 50 -7.43 1.06 13.65
N ILE A 51 -6.40 1.83 13.27
CA ILE A 51 -5.01 1.38 13.23
C ILE A 51 -4.41 1.38 14.64
N GLU A 52 -4.59 2.47 15.39
CA GLU A 52 -4.03 2.65 16.73
C GLU A 52 -4.66 1.72 17.77
N GLN A 53 -5.93 1.33 17.59
CA GLN A 53 -6.57 0.28 18.39
C GLN A 53 -5.85 -1.09 18.30
N ARG A 54 -5.06 -1.31 17.24
CA ARG A 54 -4.23 -2.51 17.08
C ARG A 54 -2.83 -2.34 17.70
N GLY A 55 -2.57 -1.19 18.31
CA GLY A 55 -1.28 -0.79 18.85
C GLY A 55 -0.23 -0.51 17.77
N ALA A 56 -0.69 -0.24 16.53
CA ALA A 56 0.13 0.25 15.43
C ALA A 56 0.14 1.79 15.39
N THR A 57 1.01 2.38 14.59
CA THR A 57 1.12 3.85 14.44
C THR A 57 0.93 4.27 13.00
N VAL A 58 0.30 5.44 12.79
CA VAL A 58 0.13 6.02 11.44
C VAL A 58 1.17 7.12 11.21
N ARG A 59 1.88 7.03 10.08
CA ARG A 59 2.79 8.05 9.57
C ARG A 59 2.35 8.46 8.16
N TYR A 60 2.47 9.73 7.85
CA TYR A 60 2.19 10.25 6.51
C TYR A 60 3.48 10.55 5.79
N LEU A 61 3.50 10.26 4.50
CA LEU A 61 4.60 10.68 3.63
C LEU A 61 4.62 12.23 3.54
N PRO A 62 5.81 12.86 3.39
CA PRO A 62 5.89 14.28 3.09
C PRO A 62 5.11 14.64 1.81
N PRO A 63 4.61 15.87 1.67
CA PRO A 63 4.03 16.32 0.40
C PRO A 63 5.03 16.14 -0.75
N TYR A 64 4.56 15.70 -1.92
CA TYR A 64 5.35 15.50 -3.14
C TYR A 64 6.51 14.49 -3.06
N SER A 65 6.54 13.64 -2.04
CA SER A 65 7.58 12.63 -1.83
C SER A 65 7.30 11.32 -2.60
N HIS A 66 6.91 11.38 -3.87
CA HIS A 66 6.67 10.16 -4.67
C HIS A 66 7.90 9.24 -4.67
N ASP A 67 9.10 9.82 -4.68
CA ASP A 67 10.37 9.09 -4.60
C ASP A 67 10.57 8.34 -3.28
N PHE A 68 9.82 8.67 -2.23
CA PHE A 68 9.87 7.99 -0.93
C PHE A 68 8.70 7.02 -0.74
N ASN A 69 7.80 6.88 -1.71
CA ASN A 69 6.66 5.99 -1.56
C ASN A 69 7.02 4.56 -2.05
N PRO A 70 7.20 3.58 -1.14
CA PRO A 70 7.62 2.23 -1.52
C PRO A 70 6.56 1.48 -2.35
N ILE A 71 5.35 2.03 -2.51
CA ILE A 71 4.32 1.46 -3.39
C ILE A 71 4.57 1.75 -4.89
N GLU A 72 5.37 2.78 -5.23
CA GLU A 72 5.66 3.11 -6.63
C GLU A 72 6.40 2.00 -7.38
N PRO A 73 7.52 1.44 -6.88
CA PRO A 73 8.18 0.31 -7.53
C PRO A 73 7.31 -0.95 -7.56
N VAL A 74 6.43 -1.13 -6.55
CA VAL A 74 5.41 -2.20 -6.55
C VAL A 74 4.48 -2.04 -7.76
N TRP A 75 3.94 -0.83 -7.98
CA TRP A 75 3.07 -0.56 -9.13
C TRP A 75 3.82 -0.64 -10.46
N ALA A 76 5.08 -0.20 -10.52
CA ALA A 76 5.89 -0.33 -11.73
C ALA A 76 6.06 -1.81 -12.13
N LEU A 77 6.33 -2.68 -11.17
CA LEU A 77 6.46 -4.12 -11.38
C LEU A 77 5.14 -4.76 -11.85
N VAL A 78 4.02 -4.44 -11.19
CA VAL A 78 2.68 -4.93 -11.58
C VAL A 78 2.29 -4.44 -12.98
N LYS A 79 2.49 -3.14 -13.29
CA LYS A 79 2.21 -2.56 -14.61
C LYS A 79 3.06 -3.21 -15.70
N ARG A 80 4.34 -3.50 -15.41
CA ARG A 80 5.21 -4.23 -16.34
C ARG A 80 4.65 -5.60 -16.69
N ARG A 81 4.19 -6.37 -15.69
CA ARG A 81 3.58 -7.69 -15.92
C ARG A 81 2.28 -7.58 -16.72
N ILE A 82 1.44 -6.57 -16.45
CA ILE A 82 0.21 -6.35 -17.21
C ILE A 82 0.51 -6.02 -18.68
N ARG A 83 1.46 -5.10 -18.94
CA ARG A 83 1.87 -4.72 -20.30
C ARG A 83 2.37 -5.90 -21.12
N ALA A 84 3.15 -6.79 -20.51
CA ALA A 84 3.65 -8.00 -21.17
C ALA A 84 2.54 -8.94 -21.67
N HIS A 85 1.33 -8.92 -21.07
CA HIS A 85 0.19 -9.72 -21.52
C HIS A 85 -0.72 -8.99 -22.52
N ALA A 86 -0.49 -7.69 -22.74
CA ALA A 86 -1.25 -6.84 -23.67
C ALA A 86 -2.77 -7.08 -23.72
N PRO A 87 -3.50 -7.07 -22.58
CA PRO A 87 -4.93 -7.39 -22.56
C PRO A 87 -5.75 -6.39 -23.37
N ARG A 88 -6.64 -6.89 -24.24
CA ARG A 88 -7.46 -6.08 -25.16
C ARG A 88 -8.93 -5.92 -24.75
N SER A 89 -9.28 -6.31 -23.53
CA SER A 89 -10.62 -6.10 -22.97
C SER A 89 -10.56 -5.78 -21.49
N ALA A 90 -11.59 -5.10 -20.97
CA ALA A 90 -11.68 -4.79 -19.55
C ALA A 90 -11.68 -6.07 -18.69
N ALA A 91 -12.34 -7.15 -19.16
CA ALA A 91 -12.33 -8.44 -18.47
C ALA A 91 -10.94 -9.07 -18.43
N ALA A 92 -10.22 -9.06 -19.57
CA ALA A 92 -8.86 -9.55 -19.65
C ALA A 92 -7.91 -8.75 -18.75
N LEU A 93 -8.02 -7.41 -18.76
CA LEU A 93 -7.24 -6.52 -17.90
C LEU A 93 -7.47 -6.85 -16.42
N ARG A 94 -8.73 -7.04 -16.01
CA ARG A 94 -9.06 -7.42 -14.62
C ARG A 94 -8.43 -8.74 -14.21
N ARG A 95 -8.48 -9.75 -15.09
CA ARG A 95 -7.89 -11.07 -14.84
C ARG A 95 -6.37 -10.97 -14.72
N VAL A 96 -5.72 -10.31 -15.69
CA VAL A 96 -4.27 -10.14 -15.70
C VAL A 96 -3.80 -9.32 -14.50
N ALA A 97 -4.48 -8.24 -14.14
CA ALA A 97 -4.12 -7.44 -12.96
C ALA A 97 -4.23 -8.24 -11.64
N ARG A 98 -5.28 -9.07 -11.49
CA ARG A 98 -5.44 -9.96 -10.34
C ARG A 98 -4.31 -10.99 -10.24
N ALA A 99 -3.81 -11.50 -11.36
CA ALA A 99 -2.66 -12.39 -11.37
C ALA A 99 -1.35 -11.62 -11.12
N ALA A 100 -1.20 -10.47 -11.78
CA ALA A 100 0.01 -9.66 -11.78
C ALA A 100 0.39 -9.18 -10.38
N ARG A 101 -0.56 -8.92 -9.47
CA ARG A 101 -0.22 -8.54 -8.07
C ARG A 101 0.66 -9.57 -7.36
N HIS A 102 0.58 -10.85 -7.75
CA HIS A 102 1.34 -11.93 -7.13
C HIS A 102 2.82 -11.97 -7.55
N VAL A 103 3.22 -11.14 -8.52
CA VAL A 103 4.65 -10.95 -8.86
C VAL A 103 5.43 -10.26 -7.72
N VAL A 104 4.72 -9.55 -6.84
CA VAL A 104 5.30 -8.83 -5.72
C VAL A 104 5.49 -9.82 -4.58
N THR A 105 6.73 -10.05 -4.20
CA THR A 105 7.11 -11.00 -3.14
C THR A 105 7.55 -10.23 -1.90
N PRO A 106 7.59 -10.85 -0.71
CA PRO A 106 8.15 -10.22 0.48
C PRO A 106 9.57 -9.68 0.27
N ASN A 107 10.41 -10.40 -0.49
CA ASN A 107 11.76 -9.94 -0.80
C ASN A 107 11.77 -8.66 -1.65
N HIS A 108 10.90 -8.57 -2.66
CA HIS A 108 10.73 -7.32 -3.42
C HIS A 108 10.37 -6.16 -2.49
N CYS A 109 9.46 -6.38 -1.53
CA CYS A 109 9.08 -5.35 -0.57
C CYS A 109 10.27 -4.91 0.28
N CYS A 110 11.05 -5.83 0.83
CA CYS A 110 12.25 -5.48 1.59
C CYS A 110 13.23 -4.62 0.77
N GLN A 111 13.48 -5.01 -0.49
CA GLN A 111 14.36 -4.26 -1.39
C GLN A 111 13.82 -2.87 -1.71
N PHE A 112 12.51 -2.73 -1.96
CA PHE A 112 11.90 -1.42 -2.23
C PHE A 112 11.97 -0.49 -1.02
N PHE A 113 11.67 -1.00 0.17
CA PHE A 113 11.80 -0.21 1.40
C PHE A 113 13.25 0.20 1.64
N ALA A 114 14.22 -0.70 1.44
CA ALA A 114 15.64 -0.38 1.57
C ALA A 114 16.08 0.70 0.56
N HIS A 115 15.67 0.57 -0.71
CA HIS A 115 15.98 1.52 -1.77
C HIS A 115 15.44 2.93 -1.47
N MET A 116 14.27 3.04 -0.81
CA MET A 116 13.69 4.32 -0.40
C MET A 116 14.22 4.84 0.95
N GLY A 117 15.29 4.24 1.50
CA GLY A 117 15.95 4.71 2.72
C GLY A 117 15.37 4.17 4.03
N TYR A 118 14.43 3.22 3.99
CA TYR A 118 13.87 2.57 5.19
C TYR A 118 14.70 1.37 5.69
N GLY A 119 15.85 1.10 5.06
CA GLY A 119 16.62 -0.14 5.20
C GLY A 119 17.63 -0.23 6.34
N ASN A 120 17.83 0.81 7.16
CA ASN A 120 18.79 0.72 8.27
C ASN A 120 18.28 1.39 9.55
N SER A 121 18.17 0.58 10.60
CA SER A 121 17.88 1.00 11.97
C SER A 121 19.11 1.63 12.60
N SER A 122 19.37 2.88 12.23
CA SER A 122 20.21 3.79 13.03
C SER A 122 19.59 5.18 13.02
N GLY A 123 18.63 5.38 13.92
CA GLY A 123 18.52 6.62 14.68
C GLY A 123 18.06 7.90 13.98
N LYS A 124 17.17 7.86 12.98
CA LYS A 124 16.54 9.09 12.47
C LYS A 124 15.05 8.96 12.20
N TRP A 125 14.28 8.55 13.19
CA TRP A 125 12.82 8.75 13.20
C TRP A 125 12.40 9.10 14.63
N GLY A 126 12.69 10.34 15.02
CA GLY A 126 12.10 11.00 16.19
C GLY A 126 10.68 11.47 15.90
#